data_AF-A0A2P6P7N9-F1
#
_entry.id   AF-A0A2P6P7N9-F1
#
_cell.length_a   1.000
_cell.length_b   1.000
_cell.length_c   1.000
_cell.angle_alpha   90.00
_cell.angle_beta   90.00
_cell.angle_gamma   90.00
#
_symmetry.space_group_name_H-M   'P 1'
#
loop_
_entity.id
_entity.type
_entity.pdbx_description
1 polymer ?
#
loop_
_entity_poly.entity_id
_entity_poly.type
_entity_poly.pdbx_seq_one_letter_code
_entity_poly.pdbx_strand_id
1 'polypeptide(L)'
;MGNLESPYPEVVKFYNYWLNFSSIMDFCWEDPYDEYDLSRVIRRGYKRWLKKNMKARKKAKKEYNNKVRDLAHNAKRLDKRVMQMMAKREEERKREMEKERERRKRLKKEKLAKAAMEYEEPEWTKVVERKRKYGDPEDEKEKEREEWECVVCRKGFRNEKQCRNHEQSKKHLRMVMELLKLKHYDMVAELIEVERNY
;
A
#
# COMPACT_ATOMS: atom_id res chain seq x y z
N MET A 1 32.99 30.50 4.02
CA MET A 1 32.38 29.51 4.94
C MET A 1 31.89 30.28 6.15
N GLY A 2 30.65 30.08 6.57
CA GLY A 2 30.13 30.73 7.79
C GLY A 2 30.71 30.10 9.07
N ASN A 3 30.38 30.67 10.22
CA ASN A 3 30.68 30.15 11.55
C ASN A 3 29.52 29.28 12.09
N LEU A 4 29.70 28.67 13.26
CA LEU A 4 28.66 27.84 13.90
C LEU A 4 27.37 28.62 14.21
N GLU A 5 27.46 29.95 14.28
CA GLU A 5 26.36 30.87 14.60
C GLU A 5 25.65 31.45 13.37
N SER A 6 26.08 31.08 12.15
CA SER A 6 25.51 31.66 10.94
C SER A 6 24.00 31.38 10.84
N PRO A 7 23.18 32.40 10.52
CA PRO A 7 21.74 32.27 10.51
C PRO A 7 21.30 31.25 9.44
N TYR A 8 20.28 30.45 9.77
CA TYR A 8 19.81 29.36 8.91
C TYR A 8 19.51 29.77 7.44
N PRO A 9 18.93 30.94 7.14
CA PRO A 9 18.73 31.39 5.76
C PRO A 9 20.00 31.45 4.92
N GLU A 10 21.15 31.82 5.53
CA GLU A 10 22.43 31.83 4.84
C GLU A 10 22.96 30.42 4.58
N VAL A 11 22.79 29.52 5.55
CA VAL A 11 23.12 28.09 5.40
C VAL A 11 22.30 27.47 4.27
N VAL A 12 21.02 27.82 4.17
CA VAL A 12 20.14 27.40 3.06
C VAL A 12 20.63 27.94 1.72
N LYS A 13 20.94 29.24 1.62
CA LYS A 13 21.48 29.84 0.38
C LYS A 13 22.77 29.15 -0.06
N PHE A 14 23.68 28.89 0.88
CA PHE A 14 24.93 28.18 0.62
C PHE A 14 24.68 26.79 0.03
N TYR A 15 23.90 25.94 0.70
CA TYR A 15 23.63 24.60 0.18
C TYR A 15 22.80 24.62 -1.10
N ASN A 16 21.91 25.59 -1.29
CA ASN A 16 21.18 25.73 -2.55
C ASN A 16 22.11 26.02 -3.74
N TYR A 17 23.17 26.82 -3.54
CA TYR A 17 24.18 27.04 -4.58
C TYR A 17 24.93 25.74 -4.91
N TRP A 18 25.45 25.04 -3.90
CA TRP A 18 26.28 23.85 -4.09
C TRP A 18 25.51 22.62 -4.57
N LEU A 19 24.26 22.44 -4.14
CA LEU A 19 23.40 21.38 -4.63
C LEU A 19 23.00 21.60 -6.10
N ASN A 20 22.94 22.85 -6.56
CA ASN A 20 22.68 23.20 -7.94
C ASN A 20 23.96 23.53 -8.73
N PHE A 21 25.13 23.17 -8.21
CA PHE A 21 26.41 23.48 -8.83
C PHE A 21 26.49 22.94 -10.26
N SER A 22 27.07 23.74 -11.16
CA SER A 22 27.36 23.36 -12.54
C SER A 22 28.70 23.95 -12.96
N SER A 23 29.60 23.09 -13.43
CA SER A 23 30.92 23.51 -13.90
C SER A 23 30.83 24.36 -15.18
N ILE A 24 31.71 25.36 -15.27
CA ILE A 24 31.94 26.17 -16.48
C ILE A 24 32.94 25.47 -17.41
N MET A 25 33.66 24.45 -16.93
CA MET A 25 34.61 23.69 -17.75
C MET A 25 33.94 23.08 -18.98
N ASP A 26 34.68 23.08 -20.08
CA ASP A 26 34.27 22.62 -21.40
C ASP A 26 34.53 21.12 -21.61
N PHE A 27 35.43 20.51 -20.82
CA PHE A 27 35.78 19.08 -20.86
C PHE A 27 36.34 18.65 -22.23
N CYS A 28 37.06 19.52 -22.93
CA CYS A 28 37.60 19.24 -24.26
C CYS A 28 38.60 18.07 -24.28
N TRP A 29 39.35 17.85 -23.20
CA TRP A 29 40.28 16.71 -23.07
C TRP A 29 39.60 15.33 -23.03
N GLU A 30 38.27 15.28 -22.88
CA GLU A 30 37.49 14.03 -22.91
C GLU A 30 37.03 13.68 -24.32
N ASP A 31 37.39 14.46 -25.34
CA ASP A 31 36.99 14.26 -26.72
C ASP A 31 37.70 13.04 -27.32
N PRO A 32 37.00 11.90 -27.56
CA PRO A 32 37.65 10.67 -27.99
C PRO A 32 38.16 10.70 -29.43
N TYR A 33 37.84 11.76 -30.17
CA TYR A 33 38.19 11.94 -31.59
C TYR A 33 38.99 13.23 -31.83
N ASP A 34 39.63 13.79 -30.80
CA ASP A 34 40.47 15.00 -30.90
C ASP A 34 41.82 14.73 -31.60
N GLU A 35 42.35 13.51 -31.46
CA GLU A 35 43.63 13.09 -32.09
C GLU A 35 43.56 12.82 -33.59
N TYR A 36 42.36 12.76 -34.19
CA TYR A 36 42.25 12.55 -35.63
C TYR A 36 42.35 13.88 -36.37
N ASP A 37 43.40 14.02 -37.19
CA ASP A 37 43.55 15.07 -38.20
C ASP A 37 42.24 15.22 -39.01
N LEU A 38 41.46 16.24 -38.64
CA LEU A 38 40.12 16.51 -39.18
C LEU A 38 40.15 16.79 -40.69
N SER A 39 41.33 17.05 -41.25
CA SER A 39 41.55 17.21 -42.70
C SER A 39 41.34 15.91 -43.49
N ARG A 40 41.45 14.74 -42.85
CA ARG A 40 41.40 13.42 -43.50
C ARG A 40 39.99 12.82 -43.58
N VAL A 41 38.97 13.50 -43.06
CA VAL A 41 37.64 12.92 -42.84
C VAL A 41 36.63 13.50 -43.81
N ILE A 42 36.05 12.65 -44.66
CA ILE A 42 34.91 12.99 -45.53
C ILE A 42 33.80 13.64 -44.68
N ARG A 43 33.23 14.79 -45.12
CA ARG A 43 32.24 15.62 -44.37
C ARG A 43 31.12 14.83 -43.66
N ARG A 44 30.75 13.64 -44.16
CA ARG A 44 29.74 12.74 -43.53
C ARG A 44 30.22 12.11 -42.20
N GLY A 45 31.51 11.79 -42.07
CA GLY A 45 32.08 11.21 -40.84
C GLY A 45 32.22 12.23 -39.71
N TYR A 46 32.56 13.47 -40.06
CA TYR A 46 32.80 14.57 -39.13
C TYR A 46 31.63 14.84 -38.17
N LYS A 47 30.39 14.93 -38.69
CA LYS A 47 29.19 15.15 -37.86
C LYS A 47 28.97 14.02 -36.83
N ARG A 48 29.29 12.78 -37.21
CA ARG A 48 29.16 11.62 -36.31
C ARG A 48 30.16 11.70 -35.17
N TRP A 49 31.39 12.15 -35.44
CA TRP A 49 32.44 12.29 -34.44
C TRP A 49 32.15 13.44 -33.48
N LEU A 50 31.75 14.61 -33.98
CA LEU A 50 31.31 15.73 -33.15
C LEU A 50 30.18 15.31 -32.18
N LYS A 51 29.23 14.49 -32.64
CA LYS A 51 28.17 13.96 -31.77
C LYS A 51 28.73 13.05 -30.67
N LYS A 52 29.76 12.26 -30.95
CA LYS A 52 30.42 11.40 -29.96
C LYS A 52 31.24 12.23 -28.96
N ASN A 53 32.00 13.23 -29.41
CA ASN A 53 32.72 14.19 -28.56
C ASN A 53 31.74 14.92 -27.63
N MET A 54 30.69 15.53 -28.18
CA MET A 54 29.64 16.19 -27.37
C MET A 54 28.99 15.24 -26.35
N LYS A 55 28.84 13.95 -26.67
CA LYS A 55 28.33 12.95 -25.73
C LYS A 55 29.34 12.65 -24.62
N ALA A 56 30.63 12.51 -24.95
CA ALA A 56 31.70 12.32 -23.99
C ALA A 56 31.82 13.51 -23.02
N ARG A 57 31.87 14.75 -23.55
CA ARG A 57 31.89 15.97 -22.73
C ARG A 57 30.67 16.11 -21.82
N LYS A 58 29.47 15.82 -22.34
CA LYS A 58 28.25 15.82 -21.51
C LYS A 58 28.30 14.78 -20.40
N LYS A 59 28.87 13.59 -20.67
CA LYS A 59 29.05 12.54 -19.67
C LYS A 59 30.04 12.98 -18.59
N ALA A 60 31.23 13.42 -18.98
CA ALA A 60 32.25 13.89 -18.04
C ALA A 60 31.77 15.08 -17.19
N LYS A 61 31.10 16.06 -17.82
CA LYS A 61 30.47 17.17 -17.10
C LYS A 61 29.42 16.72 -16.09
N LYS A 62 28.58 15.74 -16.46
CA LYS A 62 27.58 15.17 -15.55
C LYS A 62 28.25 14.46 -14.37
N GLU A 63 29.27 13.65 -14.62
CA GLU A 63 30.00 12.93 -13.57
C GLU A 63 30.72 13.88 -12.62
N TYR A 64 31.39 14.90 -13.14
CA TYR A 64 32.04 15.93 -12.32
C TYR A 64 31.03 16.69 -11.46
N ASN A 65 29.95 17.19 -12.07
CA ASN A 65 28.91 17.90 -11.33
C ASN A 65 28.25 17.01 -10.27
N ASN A 66 28.01 15.73 -10.58
CA ASN A 66 27.47 14.78 -9.60
C ASN A 66 28.43 14.58 -8.43
N LYS A 67 29.74 14.37 -8.67
CA LYS A 67 30.74 14.26 -7.60
C LYS A 67 30.74 15.49 -6.67
N VAL A 68 30.65 16.69 -7.22
CA VAL A 68 30.59 17.93 -6.41
C VAL A 68 29.29 18.02 -5.62
N ARG A 69 28.15 17.68 -6.24
CA ARG A 69 26.86 17.66 -5.55
C ARG A 69 26.79 16.59 -4.46
N ASP A 70 27.35 15.42 -4.69
CA ASP A 70 27.45 14.33 -3.71
C ASP A 70 28.31 14.75 -2.51
N LEU A 71 29.41 15.45 -2.76
CA LEU A 71 30.21 16.06 -1.70
C LEU A 71 29.39 17.08 -0.90
N ALA A 72 28.63 17.95 -1.58
CA ALA A 72 27.75 18.92 -0.92
C ALA A 72 26.63 18.24 -0.12
N HIS A 73 26.05 17.16 -0.62
CA HIS A 73 25.08 16.33 0.10
C HIS A 73 25.68 15.72 1.37
N ASN A 74 26.89 15.15 1.26
CA ASN A 74 27.60 14.61 2.41
C ASN A 74 27.92 15.68 3.45
N ALA A 75 28.41 16.85 3.01
CA ALA A 75 28.64 17.99 3.90
C ALA A 75 27.36 18.46 4.57
N LYS A 76 26.23 18.55 3.84
CA LYS A 76 24.92 18.93 4.38
C LYS A 76 24.41 17.92 5.41
N ARG A 77 24.65 16.63 5.19
CA ARG A 77 24.27 15.56 6.11
C ARG A 77 25.06 15.61 7.41
N LEU A 78 26.32 16.05 7.36
CA LEU A 78 27.20 16.15 8.52
C LEU A 78 27.11 17.50 9.26
N ASP A 79 26.49 18.52 8.67
CA ASP A 79 26.36 19.84 9.29
C ASP A 79 25.35 19.83 10.46
N LYS A 80 25.88 19.97 11.68
CA LYS A 80 25.10 20.03 12.93
C LYS A 80 23.99 21.08 12.90
N ARG A 81 24.22 22.24 12.26
CA ARG A 81 23.23 23.32 12.16
C ARG A 81 22.02 22.88 11.35
N VAL A 82 22.26 22.17 10.25
CA VAL A 82 21.22 21.60 9.40
C VAL A 82 20.50 20.48 10.13
N MET A 83 21.23 19.59 10.82
CA MET A 83 20.62 18.50 11.59
C MET A 83 19.69 19.01 12.70
N GLN A 84 20.11 20.00 13.49
CA GLN A 84 19.30 20.60 14.56
C GLN A 84 18.01 21.23 14.02
N MET A 85 18.11 21.98 12.92
CA MET A 85 16.95 22.61 12.29
C MET A 85 16.00 21.60 11.66
N MET A 86 16.52 20.54 11.04
CA MET A 86 15.71 19.45 10.48
C MET A 86 14.99 18.68 11.60
N ALA A 87 15.66 18.40 12.71
CA ALA A 87 15.06 17.76 13.88
C ALA A 87 13.93 18.62 14.47
N LYS A 88 14.16 19.92 14.66
CA LYS A 88 13.14 20.86 15.15
C LYS A 88 11.91 20.91 14.23
N ARG A 89 12.13 20.98 12.91
CA ARG A 89 11.05 21.02 11.92
C ARG A 89 10.27 19.71 11.85
N GLU A 90 10.95 18.57 11.98
CA GLU A 90 10.31 17.26 12.01
C GLU A 90 9.47 17.08 13.29
N GLU A 91 9.96 17.57 14.43
CA GLU A 91 9.20 17.58 15.67
C GLU A 91 7.93 18.44 15.56
N GLU A 92 8.04 19.65 14.99
CA GLU A 92 6.91 20.52 14.73
C GLU A 92 5.86 19.86 13.82
N ARG A 93 6.32 19.24 12.72
CA ARG A 93 5.44 18.50 11.80
C ARG A 93 4.76 17.31 12.50
N LYS A 94 5.47 16.57 13.35
CA LYS A 94 4.87 15.48 14.14
C LYS A 94 3.79 15.99 15.08
N ARG A 95 4.03 17.11 15.76
CA ARG A 95 3.04 17.76 16.63
C ARG A 95 1.82 18.22 15.84
N GLU A 96 1.99 18.77 14.64
CA GLU A 96 0.88 19.14 13.77
C GLU A 96 0.07 17.93 13.29
N MET A 97 0.75 16.87 12.84
CA MET A 97 0.09 15.62 12.43
C MET A 97 -0.68 14.97 13.57
N GLU A 98 -0.16 15.02 14.80
CA GLU A 98 -0.84 14.50 15.98
C GLU A 98 -2.10 15.32 16.31
N LYS A 99 -2.00 16.66 16.30
CA LYS A 99 -3.16 17.55 16.49
C LYS A 99 -4.24 17.31 15.45
N GLU A 100 -3.86 17.15 14.19
CA GLU A 100 -4.82 16.87 13.11
C GLU A 100 -5.45 15.48 13.26
N ARG A 101 -4.67 14.47 13.67
CA ARG A 101 -5.20 13.14 13.98
C ARG A 101 -6.19 13.18 15.14
N GLU A 102 -5.91 13.96 16.18
CA GLU A 102 -6.80 14.14 17.31
C GLU A 102 -8.09 14.86 16.88
N ARG A 103 -7.98 15.95 16.12
CA ARG A 103 -9.12 16.67 15.55
C ARG A 103 -10.01 15.75 14.72
N ARG A 104 -9.42 14.93 13.84
CA ARG A 104 -10.16 13.94 13.04
C ARG A 104 -10.87 12.90 13.89
N LYS A 105 -10.23 12.43 14.98
CA LYS A 105 -10.86 11.50 15.93
C LYS A 105 -12.04 12.15 16.65
N ARG A 106 -11.91 13.40 17.11
CA ARG A 106 -12.99 14.15 17.77
C ARG A 106 -14.19 14.32 16.83
N LEU A 107 -13.95 14.76 15.60
CA LEU A 107 -14.99 14.89 14.58
C LEU A 107 -15.67 13.55 14.26
N LYS A 108 -14.92 12.45 14.20
CA LYS A 108 -15.50 11.11 13.98
C LYS A 108 -16.40 10.69 15.16
N LYS A 109 -15.97 10.94 16.39
CA LYS A 109 -16.77 10.65 17.60
C LYS A 109 -18.05 11.47 17.64
N GLU A 110 -17.97 12.76 17.33
CA GLU A 110 -19.13 13.66 17.28
C GLU A 110 -20.13 13.22 16.21
N LYS A 111 -19.66 12.88 15.01
CA LYS A 111 -20.52 12.33 13.94
C LYS A 111 -21.21 11.03 14.35
N LEU A 112 -20.47 10.12 15.00
CA LEU A 112 -21.05 8.86 15.50
C LEU A 112 -22.07 9.11 16.62
N ALA A 113 -21.79 10.03 17.53
CA ALA A 113 -22.73 10.40 18.60
C ALA A 113 -24.00 11.04 18.03
N LYS A 114 -23.87 11.95 17.06
CA LYS A 114 -25.03 12.53 16.37
C LYS A 114 -25.84 11.47 15.62
N ALA A 115 -25.17 10.58 14.88
CA ALA A 115 -25.85 9.48 14.18
C ALA A 115 -26.56 8.53 15.16
N ALA A 116 -26.00 8.29 16.35
CA ALA A 116 -26.65 7.49 17.38
C ALA A 116 -27.85 8.21 18.02
N MET A 117 -27.81 9.53 18.18
CA MET A 117 -28.95 10.33 18.64
C MET A 117 -30.07 10.43 17.61
N GLU A 118 -29.72 10.49 16.31
CA GLU A 118 -30.65 10.54 15.18
C GLU A 118 -31.17 9.15 14.76
N TYR A 119 -30.63 8.08 15.34
CA TYR A 119 -31.04 6.71 15.04
C TYR A 119 -32.44 6.43 15.59
N GLU A 120 -33.45 6.48 14.72
CA GLU A 120 -34.76 5.89 14.97
C GLU A 120 -34.76 4.41 14.57
N GLU A 121 -35.18 3.53 15.49
CA GLU A 121 -35.33 2.11 15.19
C GLU A 121 -36.36 1.91 14.07
N PRO A 122 -35.98 1.24 12.97
CA PRO A 122 -36.92 0.93 11.90
C PRO A 122 -38.16 0.18 12.44
N GLU A 123 -39.34 0.47 11.87
CA GLU A 123 -40.63 -0.14 12.27
C GLU A 123 -40.60 -1.68 12.27
N TRP A 124 -39.84 -2.31 11.37
CA TRP A 124 -39.73 -3.77 11.28
C TRP A 124 -38.90 -4.42 12.41
N THR A 125 -38.11 -3.62 13.14
CA THR A 125 -37.32 -4.07 14.30
C THR A 125 -38.09 -3.97 15.62
N LYS A 126 -39.20 -3.22 15.65
CA LYS A 126 -40.06 -3.14 16.84
C LYS A 126 -40.74 -4.50 17.05
N VAL A 127 -40.61 -5.06 18.25
CA VAL A 127 -41.28 -6.31 18.62
C VAL A 127 -42.79 -6.05 18.61
N VAL A 128 -43.46 -6.41 17.52
CA VAL A 128 -44.92 -6.36 17.45
C VAL A 128 -45.41 -7.43 18.43
N GLU A 129 -45.95 -7.02 19.58
CA GLU A 129 -46.78 -7.87 20.43
C GLU A 129 -48.05 -8.26 19.65
N ARG A 130 -47.90 -9.22 18.72
CA ARG A 130 -49.05 -9.88 18.11
C ARG A 130 -49.73 -10.68 19.22
N LYS A 131 -50.74 -10.10 19.87
CA LYS A 131 -51.84 -10.88 20.44
C LYS A 131 -52.38 -11.76 19.31
N ARG A 132 -51.99 -13.04 19.29
CA ARG A 132 -52.55 -14.07 18.43
C ARG A 132 -54.07 -14.05 18.62
N LYS A 133 -54.80 -13.49 17.64
CA LYS A 133 -56.27 -13.42 17.66
C LYS A 133 -56.94 -14.67 17.07
N TYR A 134 -56.21 -15.78 17.00
CA TYR A 134 -56.72 -17.11 16.67
C TYR A 134 -56.08 -18.09 17.64
N GLY A 135 -56.65 -18.16 18.83
CA GLY A 135 -56.51 -19.31 19.72
C GLY A 135 -57.69 -20.22 19.45
N ASP A 136 -57.47 -21.26 18.66
CA ASP A 136 -58.29 -22.47 18.73
C ASP A 136 -57.81 -23.25 19.97
N PRO A 137 -58.65 -23.60 20.95
CA PRO A 137 -58.20 -24.17 22.23
C PRO A 137 -57.85 -25.67 22.17
N GLU A 138 -57.61 -26.27 21.00
CA GLU A 138 -57.49 -27.73 20.89
C GLU A 138 -56.20 -28.26 20.24
N ASP A 139 -55.15 -27.44 20.07
CA ASP A 139 -53.83 -27.93 19.62
C ASP A 139 -52.66 -27.55 20.54
N GLU A 140 -52.89 -27.68 21.84
CA GLU A 140 -51.87 -27.54 22.89
C GLU A 140 -50.89 -28.74 22.95
N LYS A 141 -50.60 -29.36 21.79
CA LYS A 141 -49.57 -30.40 21.62
C LYS A 141 -48.83 -30.33 20.30
N GLU A 142 -48.59 -29.15 19.74
CA GLU A 142 -47.50 -29.03 18.76
C GLU A 142 -46.17 -28.94 19.49
N LYS A 143 -45.71 -30.11 19.96
CA LYS A 143 -44.35 -30.35 20.42
C LYS A 143 -43.41 -29.69 19.42
N GLU A 144 -42.49 -28.88 19.94
CA GLU A 144 -41.22 -28.50 19.32
C GLU A 144 -40.54 -29.79 18.83
N ARG A 145 -40.91 -30.23 17.62
CA ARG A 145 -40.34 -31.42 16.99
C ARG A 145 -39.02 -30.92 16.45
N GLU A 146 -37.93 -31.19 17.17
CA GLU A 146 -36.58 -31.02 16.67
C GLU A 146 -36.47 -31.67 15.30
N GLU A 147 -36.40 -30.86 14.25
CA GLU A 147 -36.33 -31.29 12.86
C GLU A 147 -34.87 -31.63 12.55
N TRP A 148 -34.55 -32.92 12.41
CA TRP A 148 -33.18 -33.38 12.20
C TRP A 148 -32.86 -33.42 10.71
N GLU A 149 -32.09 -32.46 10.19
CA GLU A 149 -31.72 -32.41 8.77
C GLU A 149 -30.24 -32.69 8.53
N CYS A 150 -29.94 -33.52 7.53
CA CYS A 150 -28.59 -33.66 7.01
C CYS A 150 -28.33 -32.61 5.91
N VAL A 151 -27.47 -31.62 6.19
CA VAL A 151 -27.13 -30.52 5.27
C VAL A 151 -26.49 -30.99 3.96
N VAL A 152 -25.70 -32.07 4.03
CA VAL A 152 -25.02 -32.63 2.85
C VAL A 152 -26.04 -33.24 1.90
N CYS A 153 -27.01 -33.98 2.42
CA CYS A 153 -28.00 -34.69 1.61
C CYS A 153 -29.32 -33.95 1.45
N ARG A 154 -29.54 -32.85 2.17
CA ARG A 154 -30.80 -32.08 2.25
C ARG A 154 -32.00 -32.98 2.54
N LYS A 155 -31.85 -33.85 3.53
CA LYS A 155 -32.89 -34.82 3.96
C LYS A 155 -33.25 -34.57 5.41
N GLY A 156 -34.52 -34.31 5.66
CA GLY A 156 -35.12 -34.26 7.00
C GLY A 156 -35.42 -35.66 7.54
N PHE A 157 -35.19 -35.84 8.83
CA PHE A 157 -35.41 -37.05 9.59
C PHE A 157 -36.28 -36.76 10.81
N ARG A 158 -37.07 -37.75 11.21
CA ARG A 158 -38.04 -37.62 12.30
C ARG A 158 -37.38 -37.68 13.68
N ASN A 159 -36.19 -38.28 13.78
CA ASN A 159 -35.48 -38.52 15.03
C ASN A 159 -33.95 -38.47 14.81
N GLU A 160 -33.20 -38.01 15.82
CA GLU A 160 -31.73 -37.94 15.82
C GLU A 160 -31.05 -39.26 15.40
N LYS A 161 -31.51 -40.40 15.95
CA LYS A 161 -30.95 -41.72 15.64
C LYS A 161 -31.02 -42.07 14.15
N GLN A 162 -32.06 -41.60 13.45
CA GLN A 162 -32.21 -41.83 12.00
C GLN A 162 -31.23 -40.95 11.21
N CYS A 163 -31.03 -39.70 11.62
CA CYS A 163 -30.04 -38.80 11.02
C CYS A 163 -28.61 -39.32 11.21
N ARG A 164 -28.27 -39.76 12.42
CA ARG A 164 -26.94 -40.31 12.74
C ARG A 164 -26.62 -41.60 11.97
N ASN A 165 -27.60 -42.48 11.79
CA ASN A 165 -27.44 -43.66 10.93
C ASN A 165 -27.27 -43.28 9.45
N HIS A 166 -27.94 -42.22 9.00
CA HIS A 166 -27.79 -41.69 7.65
C HIS A 166 -26.39 -41.13 7.41
N GLU A 167 -25.81 -40.38 8.36
CA GLU A 167 -24.45 -39.85 8.31
C GLU A 167 -23.39 -40.96 8.20
N GLN A 168 -23.63 -42.10 8.82
CA GLN A 168 -22.74 -43.27 8.74
C GLN A 168 -22.92 -44.10 7.47
N SER A 169 -23.93 -43.79 6.63
CA SER A 169 -24.19 -44.55 5.42
C SER A 169 -23.11 -44.34 4.36
N LYS A 170 -22.75 -45.40 3.63
CA LYS A 170 -21.78 -45.34 2.51
C LYS A 170 -22.18 -44.33 1.43
N LYS A 171 -23.47 -43.98 1.29
CA LYS A 171 -23.94 -42.96 0.35
C LYS A 171 -23.61 -41.55 0.85
N HIS A 172 -23.89 -41.26 2.13
CA HIS A 172 -23.53 -39.98 2.74
C HIS A 172 -22.02 -39.77 2.75
N LEU A 173 -21.25 -40.76 3.23
CA LEU A 173 -19.78 -40.67 3.28
C LEU A 173 -19.15 -40.45 1.90
N ARG A 174 -19.66 -41.11 0.83
CA ARG A 174 -19.18 -40.85 -0.54
C ARG A 174 -19.43 -39.41 -0.97
N MET A 175 -20.59 -38.85 -0.63
CA MET A 175 -20.93 -37.47 -0.99
C MET A 175 -20.09 -36.46 -0.20
N VAL A 176 -19.83 -36.74 1.08
CA VAL A 176 -18.91 -35.95 1.91
C VAL A 176 -17.49 -35.99 1.35
N MET A 177 -16.98 -37.18 0.97
CA MET A 177 -15.65 -37.30 0.38
C MET A 177 -15.52 -36.53 -0.93
N GLU A 178 -16.57 -36.51 -1.76
CA GLU A 178 -16.58 -35.74 -3.00
C GLU A 178 -16.50 -34.22 -2.73
N LEU A 179 -17.27 -33.72 -1.76
CA LEU A 179 -17.21 -32.32 -1.34
C LEU A 179 -15.83 -31.95 -0.75
N LEU A 180 -15.20 -32.86 0.00
CA LEU A 180 -13.86 -32.65 0.54
C LEU A 180 -12.78 -32.60 -0.56
N LYS A 181 -12.90 -33.44 -1.60
CA LYS A 181 -11.99 -33.40 -2.76
C LYS A 181 -12.09 -32.07 -3.51
N LEU A 182 -13.31 -31.57 -3.73
CA LEU A 182 -13.52 -30.28 -4.40
C LEU A 182 -12.88 -29.13 -3.60
N LYS A 183 -13.09 -29.10 -2.28
CA LYS A 183 -12.44 -28.08 -1.42
C LYS A 183 -10.92 -28.14 -1.44
N HIS A 184 -10.35 -29.34 -1.49
CA HIS A 184 -8.90 -29.51 -1.58
C HIS A 184 -8.36 -29.16 -2.97
N TYR A 185 -9.16 -29.37 -4.02
CA TYR A 185 -8.82 -28.92 -5.38
C TYR A 185 -8.83 -27.39 -5.48
N ASP A 186 -9.77 -26.70 -4.83
CA ASP A 186 -9.79 -25.22 -4.77
C ASP A 186 -8.54 -24.67 -4.06
N MET A 187 -8.14 -25.27 -2.94
CA MET A 187 -6.89 -24.88 -2.25
C MET A 187 -5.63 -25.15 -3.08
N VAL A 188 -5.60 -26.26 -3.82
CA VAL A 188 -4.47 -26.59 -4.72
C VAL A 188 -4.49 -25.72 -5.98
N ALA A 189 -5.66 -25.34 -6.48
CA ALA A 189 -5.82 -24.39 -7.59
C ALA A 189 -5.35 -22.99 -7.20
N GLU A 190 -5.69 -22.51 -5.99
CA GLU A 190 -5.15 -21.26 -5.44
C GLU A 190 -3.62 -21.31 -5.34
N LEU A 191 -3.03 -22.44 -4.92
CA LEU A 191 -1.57 -22.61 -4.87
C LEU A 191 -0.93 -22.60 -6.28
N ILE A 192 -1.55 -23.26 -7.25
CA ILE A 192 -1.06 -23.28 -8.65
C ILE A 192 -1.19 -21.88 -9.31
N GLU A 193 -2.24 -21.11 -8.97
CA GLU A 193 -2.40 -19.73 -9.43
C GLU A 193 -1.40 -18.76 -8.78
N VAL A 194 -1.02 -19.01 -7.54
CA VAL A 194 0.05 -18.26 -6.86
C VAL A 194 1.42 -18.55 -7.48
N GLU A 195 1.72 -19.81 -7.83
CA GLU A 195 2.99 -20.18 -8.50
C GLU A 195 3.09 -19.71 -9.96
N ARG A 196 1.97 -19.52 -10.68
CA ARG A 196 1.98 -18.97 -12.04
C ARG A 196 2.16 -17.44 -12.11
N ASN A 197 1.99 -16.76 -10.98
CA ASN A 197 2.13 -15.30 -10.88
C ASN A 197 3.48 -14.88 -10.24
N TYR A 198 4.44 -15.80 -10.12
CA TYR A 198 5.84 -15.55 -9.76
C TYR A 198 6.80 -16.00 -10.86
#